data_AF-A0A9P8ZYT6-F1
#
_entry.id   AF-A0A9P8ZYT6-F1
#
_cell.length_a   1.000
_cell.length_b   1.000
_cell.length_c   1.000
_cell.angle_alpha   90.00
_cell.angle_beta   90.00
_cell.angle_gamma   90.00
#
_symmetry.space_group_name_H-M   'P 1'
#
loop_
_entity.id
_entity.type
_entity.pdbx_description
1 polymer ?
#
loop_
_entity_poly.entity_id
_entity_poly.type
_entity_poly.pdbx_seq_one_letter_code
_entity_poly.pdbx_strand_id
1 'polypeptide(L)'
;MLLLSGVSVWWSNIVSTYVQGKGWPREISKPHNPSCTVVSQYNPAGTRTNPKPYGTKARILGQQQSHMANRTIFTRVYSKSSAAQLIAAKGPKGTLSHGELLAEFQKHAYKSNQEATALVSVSDRIIDTVKRALDKHYTNGESPEDIWIAFIETPTKTPPGVHAANGLAKESGFPRPNLFCHEYIFEWAIPEEYVLHTVSLQILMDRGLDWEKYSTQNRPLSTKDLRHQIANELQHTSSVCSSWDVGIVLASFARLFGARAPLSWIAYQLFYDCVWTEMDPEQQVVRLKFANENIEIVDFEFFCDLDDGVDTALNDWWLADTSFFLRHKAFEDWRVAMLCDTNNFCESWHDVDVGDTVGKILWDEALKATIEAEAVMMGL
;
A
#
# COMPACT_ATOMS: atom_id res chain seq x y z
N MET A 1 -7.08 -28.94 -31.08
CA MET A 1 -5.62 -28.78 -31.34
C MET A 1 -5.49 -27.62 -32.31
N LEU A 2 -4.67 -26.62 -31.96
CA LEU A 2 -4.61 -25.21 -32.46
C LEU A 2 -5.64 -24.29 -31.79
N LEU A 3 -5.34 -23.09 -31.27
CA LEU A 3 -4.12 -22.41 -30.82
C LEU A 3 -4.66 -21.24 -29.97
N LEU A 4 -4.39 -21.23 -28.65
CA LEU A 4 -4.62 -20.07 -27.78
C LEU A 4 -3.24 -19.47 -27.50
N SER A 5 -2.95 -18.30 -28.07
CA SER A 5 -1.80 -17.49 -27.67
C SER A 5 -2.15 -16.03 -27.87
N GLY A 6 -2.36 -15.30 -26.78
CA GLY A 6 -2.59 -13.86 -26.86
C GLY A 6 -3.17 -13.24 -25.61
N VAL A 7 -2.48 -13.31 -24.47
CA VAL A 7 -2.64 -12.33 -23.36
C VAL A 7 -1.32 -12.28 -22.56
N SER A 8 -0.43 -11.33 -22.85
CA SER A 8 0.74 -11.01 -21.98
C SER A 8 1.45 -9.68 -22.35
N VAL A 9 0.75 -8.58 -22.61
CA VAL A 9 1.40 -7.34 -23.10
C VAL A 9 0.85 -6.03 -22.50
N TRP A 10 0.49 -6.00 -21.22
CA TRP A 10 0.04 -4.74 -20.61
C TRP A 10 1.06 -4.08 -19.68
N TRP A 11 1.70 -4.83 -18.78
CA TRP A 11 2.67 -4.25 -17.84
C TRP A 11 3.97 -3.79 -18.48
N SER A 12 4.50 -4.52 -19.47
CA SER A 12 5.67 -4.06 -20.26
C SER A 12 5.33 -2.89 -21.20
N ASN A 13 4.05 -2.72 -21.57
CA ASN A 13 3.64 -1.61 -22.45
C ASN A 13 3.52 -0.30 -21.67
N ILE A 14 3.17 -0.25 -20.39
CA ILE A 14 3.17 1.04 -19.67
C ILE A 14 4.60 1.60 -19.60
N VAL A 15 5.60 0.78 -19.30
CA VAL A 15 7.01 1.23 -19.31
C VAL A 15 7.50 1.51 -20.74
N SER A 16 7.19 0.65 -21.72
CA SER A 16 7.65 0.83 -23.12
C SER A 16 6.98 1.99 -23.87
N THR A 17 5.67 2.22 -23.66
CA THR A 17 4.91 3.27 -24.36
C THR A 17 5.25 4.67 -23.82
N TYR A 18 5.60 4.79 -22.54
CA TYR A 18 6.07 6.05 -21.96
C TYR A 18 7.52 6.37 -22.35
N VAL A 19 8.39 5.35 -22.56
CA VAL A 19 9.77 5.57 -23.01
C VAL A 19 9.89 5.81 -24.53
N GLN A 20 8.91 5.42 -25.36
CA GLN A 20 9.06 5.45 -26.83
C GLN A 20 8.11 6.34 -27.66
N GLY A 21 7.32 7.27 -27.08
CA GLY A 21 6.30 7.97 -27.90
C GLY A 21 5.93 9.41 -27.55
N LYS A 22 6.75 10.39 -27.97
CA LYS A 22 6.40 11.50 -28.90
C LYS A 22 7.42 12.66 -28.78
N GLY A 23 8.11 12.90 -29.88
CA GLY A 23 9.13 13.95 -30.00
C GLY A 23 8.59 15.36 -29.80
N TRP A 24 9.40 16.17 -29.11
CA TRP A 24 9.31 17.63 -29.07
C TRP A 24 10.57 18.22 -29.72
N PRO A 25 10.51 19.47 -30.24
CA PRO A 25 11.43 19.93 -31.28
C PRO A 25 12.86 20.15 -30.78
N ARG A 26 13.81 19.71 -31.61
CA ARG A 26 15.23 20.07 -31.52
C ARG A 26 15.40 21.53 -31.93
N GLU A 27 15.97 22.34 -31.05
CA GLU A 27 17.01 23.35 -31.35
C GLU A 27 17.33 24.11 -30.06
N ILE A 28 18.46 23.82 -29.41
CA ILE A 28 19.54 24.79 -29.16
C ILE A 28 20.87 24.00 -29.21
N SER A 29 21.75 24.51 -30.06
CA SER A 29 23.07 24.03 -30.41
C SER A 29 24.07 23.90 -29.25
N LYS A 30 24.92 22.88 -29.37
CA LYS A 30 26.09 22.50 -28.56
C LYS A 30 27.14 23.64 -28.42
N PRO A 31 28.24 23.38 -27.67
CA PRO A 31 29.40 22.94 -28.44
C PRO A 31 30.05 21.64 -27.92
N HIS A 32 30.45 20.85 -28.92
CA HIS A 32 31.36 19.71 -28.87
C HIS A 32 32.75 20.12 -28.38
N ASN A 33 33.53 19.22 -27.75
CA ASN A 33 34.53 18.35 -28.41
C ASN A 33 35.24 17.44 -27.35
N PRO A 34 36.15 16.49 -27.70
CA PRO A 34 35.81 15.12 -28.06
C PRO A 34 36.56 14.04 -27.26
N SER A 35 36.18 12.78 -27.51
CA SER A 35 37.00 11.54 -27.49
C SER A 35 38.06 11.35 -26.40
N CYS A 36 37.88 10.34 -25.54
CA CYS A 36 39.03 9.65 -24.95
C CYS A 36 38.84 8.13 -24.83
N THR A 37 39.75 7.46 -25.52
CA THR A 37 40.11 6.05 -25.55
C THR A 37 40.33 5.45 -24.16
N VAL A 38 39.91 4.19 -24.01
CA VAL A 38 40.23 3.33 -22.87
C VAL A 38 41.75 3.10 -22.82
N VAL A 39 42.41 3.61 -21.78
CA VAL A 39 43.72 3.12 -21.33
C VAL A 39 43.69 3.04 -19.80
N SER A 40 43.72 1.80 -19.32
CA SER A 40 43.98 1.44 -17.93
C SER A 40 45.43 1.76 -17.57
N GLN A 41 45.66 2.72 -16.68
CA GLN A 41 46.88 2.76 -15.87
C GLN A 41 46.57 3.22 -14.44
N TYR A 42 46.86 2.31 -13.52
CA TYR A 42 46.84 2.48 -12.07
C TYR A 42 48.02 3.37 -11.66
N ASN A 43 47.79 4.41 -10.85
CA ASN A 43 48.83 4.96 -9.98
C ASN A 43 48.23 5.68 -8.76
N PRO A 44 48.73 5.45 -7.53
CA PRO A 44 48.16 6.00 -6.30
C PRO A 44 48.91 7.26 -5.85
N ALA A 45 48.21 8.39 -5.72
CA ALA A 45 48.66 9.50 -4.89
C ALA A 45 47.47 10.42 -4.56
N GLY A 46 47.24 10.64 -3.27
CA GLY A 46 46.04 11.26 -2.75
C GLY A 46 45.87 12.74 -3.08
N THR A 47 44.61 13.13 -3.15
CA THR A 47 44.13 14.46 -2.74
C THR A 47 42.73 14.27 -2.15
N ARG A 48 42.57 14.53 -0.85
CA ARG A 48 41.28 14.58 -0.16
C ARG A 48 40.47 15.74 -0.73
N THR A 49 39.49 15.45 -1.57
CA THR A 49 38.41 16.40 -1.86
C THR A 49 37.36 16.28 -0.76
N ASN A 50 37.01 17.41 -0.12
CA ASN A 50 35.96 17.48 0.88
C ASN A 50 34.63 16.91 0.33
N PRO A 51 33.92 16.06 1.08
CA PRO A 51 32.58 15.63 0.69
C PRO A 51 31.65 16.84 0.61
N LYS A 52 30.89 16.94 -0.49
CA LYS A 52 29.83 17.94 -0.64
C LYS A 52 28.82 17.79 0.51
N PRO A 53 28.28 18.88 1.05
CA PRO A 53 27.32 18.79 2.15
C PRO A 53 25.97 18.29 1.60
N TYR A 54 25.65 17.01 1.86
CA TYR A 54 24.32 16.41 1.66
C TYR A 54 23.26 16.93 2.67
N GLY A 55 23.45 18.14 3.22
CA GLY A 55 22.81 18.60 4.44
C GLY A 55 21.34 19.06 4.30
N THR A 56 20.82 19.24 3.10
CA THR A 56 19.46 19.79 2.90
C THR A 56 18.43 18.71 2.57
N LYS A 57 18.71 17.78 1.64
CA LYS A 57 17.80 16.65 1.34
C LYS A 57 17.73 15.64 2.51
N ALA A 58 18.86 15.28 3.13
CA ALA A 58 18.88 14.37 4.29
C ALA A 58 18.09 14.92 5.50
N ARG A 59 17.99 16.25 5.63
CA ARG A 59 17.23 16.92 6.69
C ARG A 59 15.72 16.93 6.43
N ILE A 60 15.30 16.97 5.17
CA ILE A 60 13.90 16.87 4.74
C ILE A 60 13.42 15.42 4.86
N LEU A 61 14.25 14.45 4.43
CA LEU A 61 14.05 13.01 4.67
C LEU A 61 13.90 12.68 6.16
N GLY A 62 14.76 13.26 7.00
CA GLY A 62 14.65 13.12 8.46
C GLY A 62 13.40 13.78 9.06
N GLN A 63 12.81 14.79 8.42
CA GLN A 63 11.59 15.48 8.88
C GLN A 63 10.29 14.80 8.42
N GLN A 64 10.24 14.27 7.20
CA GLN A 64 9.13 13.40 6.77
C GLN A 64 9.13 12.08 7.54
N GLN A 65 10.31 11.49 7.79
CA GLN A 65 10.42 10.34 8.69
C GLN A 65 10.01 10.69 10.12
N SER A 66 10.24 11.90 10.65
CA SER A 66 9.83 12.25 12.02
C SER A 66 8.33 12.50 12.19
N HIS A 67 7.63 12.98 11.15
CA HIS A 67 6.16 13.11 11.19
C HIS A 67 5.46 11.76 10.98
N MET A 68 6.05 10.84 10.20
CA MET A 68 5.62 9.43 10.12
C MET A 68 6.08 8.58 11.31
N ALA A 69 7.11 8.99 12.07
CA ALA A 69 7.67 8.20 13.17
C ALA A 69 6.72 7.98 14.36
N ASN A 70 5.63 8.74 14.46
CA ASN A 70 4.69 8.63 15.57
C ASN A 70 3.44 7.80 15.26
N ARG A 71 3.22 7.44 13.99
CA ARG A 71 2.03 6.72 13.55
C ARG A 71 2.41 5.33 13.08
N THR A 72 1.54 4.36 13.35
CA THR A 72 1.69 3.01 12.83
C THR A 72 0.48 2.70 11.97
N ILE A 73 0.71 2.19 10.78
CA ILE A 73 -0.34 1.73 9.89
C ILE A 73 -0.39 0.21 9.96
N PHE A 74 -1.58 -0.31 10.17
CA PHE A 74 -1.91 -1.71 10.06
C PHE A 74 -2.94 -1.93 8.95
N THR A 75 -3.09 -3.19 8.58
CA THR A 75 -4.06 -3.64 7.59
C THR A 75 -4.86 -4.81 8.13
N ARG A 76 -6.12 -4.89 7.72
CA ARG A 76 -6.97 -6.05 8.03
C ARG A 76 -7.75 -6.47 6.80
N VAL A 77 -7.70 -7.77 6.52
CA VAL A 77 -8.56 -8.39 5.51
C VAL A 77 -9.74 -9.06 6.19
N TYR A 78 -10.94 -8.73 5.76
CA TYR A 78 -12.18 -9.33 6.29
C TYR A 78 -13.21 -9.51 5.19
N SER A 79 -14.24 -10.29 5.49
CA SER A 79 -15.41 -10.47 4.64
C SER A 79 -16.65 -10.73 5.49
N LYS A 80 -17.81 -10.91 4.85
CA LYS A 80 -19.05 -11.31 5.55
C LYS A 80 -18.91 -12.63 6.33
N SER A 81 -18.05 -13.54 5.88
CA SER A 81 -17.80 -14.82 6.57
C SER A 81 -16.74 -14.71 7.66
N SER A 82 -15.96 -13.61 7.72
CA SER A 82 -15.01 -13.39 8.81
C SER A 82 -15.75 -13.10 10.12
N ALA A 83 -15.25 -13.68 11.21
CA ALA A 83 -15.75 -13.38 12.56
C ALA A 83 -15.69 -11.87 12.84
N ALA A 84 -16.88 -11.26 12.91
CA ALA A 84 -17.18 -9.90 13.36
C ALA A 84 -16.43 -8.72 12.67
N GLN A 85 -15.84 -8.95 11.49
CA GLN A 85 -15.24 -7.91 10.63
C GLN A 85 -14.24 -7.02 11.38
N LEU A 86 -14.58 -5.79 11.78
CA LEU A 86 -13.70 -4.90 12.56
C LEU A 86 -13.89 -4.99 14.08
N ILE A 87 -14.90 -5.73 14.52
CA ILE A 87 -15.24 -5.97 15.92
C ILE A 87 -14.90 -7.43 16.26
N ALA A 88 -14.64 -7.73 17.52
CA ALA A 88 -14.44 -9.08 18.01
C ALA A 88 -15.78 -9.79 18.18
N ALA A 89 -15.82 -11.08 17.87
CA ALA A 89 -17.07 -11.84 17.88
C ALA A 89 -17.69 -12.02 19.28
N LYS A 90 -16.91 -11.83 20.36
CA LYS A 90 -17.42 -11.85 21.74
C LYS A 90 -18.16 -10.58 22.17
N GLY A 91 -18.02 -9.48 21.44
CA GLY A 91 -18.53 -8.15 21.82
C GLY A 91 -17.77 -7.55 23.03
N PRO A 92 -17.78 -6.21 23.19
CA PRO A 92 -16.95 -5.52 24.18
C PRO A 92 -17.38 -5.80 25.62
N LYS A 93 -16.42 -6.12 26.51
CA LYS A 93 -16.67 -6.33 27.97
C LYS A 93 -15.71 -5.57 28.89
N GLY A 94 -15.13 -4.46 28.42
CA GLY A 94 -14.12 -3.68 29.16
C GLY A 94 -12.71 -4.24 28.99
N THR A 95 -11.70 -3.59 29.57
CA THR A 95 -10.28 -3.97 29.37
C THR A 95 -9.99 -5.39 29.85
N LEU A 96 -9.27 -6.17 29.03
CA LEU A 96 -8.82 -7.50 29.43
C LEU A 96 -7.71 -7.39 30.46
N SER A 97 -7.79 -8.18 31.54
CA SER A 97 -6.61 -8.42 32.37
C SER A 97 -5.55 -9.17 31.56
N HIS A 98 -4.28 -9.07 31.97
CA HIS A 98 -3.18 -9.74 31.28
C HIS A 98 -3.38 -11.26 31.16
N GLY A 99 -3.90 -11.91 32.20
CA GLY A 99 -4.22 -13.35 32.17
C GLY A 99 -5.34 -13.69 31.19
N GLU A 100 -6.37 -12.85 31.09
CA GLU A 100 -7.45 -13.02 30.11
C GLU A 100 -6.96 -12.79 28.68
N LEU A 101 -6.10 -11.79 28.45
CA LEU A 101 -5.47 -11.54 27.16
C LEU A 101 -4.67 -12.74 26.68
N LEU A 102 -3.84 -13.35 27.52
CA LEU A 102 -3.10 -14.56 27.17
C LEU A 102 -4.02 -15.75 26.87
N ALA A 103 -5.09 -15.93 27.65
CA ALA A 103 -6.07 -16.99 27.42
C ALA A 103 -6.84 -16.80 26.09
N GLU A 104 -7.26 -15.58 25.78
CA GLU A 104 -7.88 -15.24 24.49
C GLU A 104 -6.88 -15.41 23.34
N PHE A 105 -5.62 -15.00 23.53
CA PHE A 105 -4.58 -15.14 22.52
C PHE A 105 -4.28 -16.61 22.19
N GLN A 106 -4.19 -17.47 23.20
CA GLN A 106 -4.01 -18.91 23.00
C GLN A 106 -5.11 -19.48 22.09
N LYS A 107 -6.38 -19.13 22.34
CA LYS A 107 -7.51 -19.55 21.49
C LYS A 107 -7.41 -18.96 20.07
N HIS A 108 -7.06 -17.69 19.97
CA HIS A 108 -6.92 -16.95 18.71
C HIS A 108 -5.81 -17.52 17.81
N ALA A 109 -4.68 -17.92 18.40
CA ALA A 109 -3.53 -18.45 17.69
C ALA A 109 -3.78 -19.83 17.04
N TYR A 110 -4.75 -20.60 17.53
CA TYR A 110 -5.13 -21.88 16.94
C TYR A 110 -6.06 -21.68 15.73
N LYS A 111 -5.53 -21.90 14.51
CA LYS A 111 -6.27 -21.74 13.25
C LYS A 111 -7.58 -22.53 13.15
N SER A 112 -7.67 -23.67 13.84
CA SER A 112 -8.85 -24.53 13.84
C SER A 112 -9.87 -24.16 14.93
N ASN A 113 -9.57 -23.17 15.77
CA ASN A 113 -10.48 -22.73 16.82
C ASN A 113 -11.75 -22.13 16.19
N GLN A 114 -12.91 -22.62 16.64
CA GLN A 114 -14.22 -22.12 16.24
C GLN A 114 -14.84 -21.24 17.32
N GLU A 115 -14.23 -21.17 18.51
CA GLU A 115 -14.70 -20.28 19.57
C GLU A 115 -14.39 -18.82 19.22
N ALA A 116 -15.41 -17.97 19.28
CA ALA A 116 -15.24 -16.52 19.20
C ALA A 116 -14.20 -16.05 20.23
N THR A 117 -13.32 -15.14 19.83
CA THR A 117 -12.34 -14.50 20.72
C THR A 117 -12.70 -13.04 20.94
N ALA A 118 -12.07 -12.42 21.94
CA ALA A 118 -12.11 -10.99 22.20
C ALA A 118 -11.11 -10.19 21.34
N LEU A 119 -10.50 -10.82 20.33
CA LEU A 119 -9.29 -10.33 19.67
C LEU A 119 -9.51 -10.09 18.18
N VAL A 120 -9.00 -8.97 17.68
CA VAL A 120 -9.07 -8.59 16.26
C VAL A 120 -7.64 -8.49 15.72
N SER A 121 -7.29 -9.42 14.82
CA SER A 121 -5.96 -9.49 14.21
C SER A 121 -5.78 -8.51 13.06
N VAL A 122 -4.63 -7.83 13.03
CA VAL A 122 -4.20 -6.94 11.96
C VAL A 122 -2.74 -7.25 11.60
N SER A 123 -2.28 -6.75 10.47
CA SER A 123 -0.91 -6.93 9.98
C SER A 123 -0.22 -5.60 9.78
N ASP A 124 1.09 -5.54 9.95
CA ASP A 124 1.92 -4.40 9.54
C ASP A 124 2.56 -4.61 8.14
N ARG A 125 2.18 -5.69 7.44
CA ARG A 125 2.74 -6.06 6.14
C ARG A 125 1.71 -6.05 5.03
N ILE A 126 1.96 -5.25 4.00
CA ILE A 126 1.07 -5.16 2.85
C ILE A 126 1.05 -6.47 2.06
N ILE A 127 2.18 -7.18 1.97
CA ILE A 127 2.22 -8.45 1.24
C ILE A 127 1.37 -9.54 1.90
N ASP A 128 1.35 -9.57 3.24
CA ASP A 128 0.50 -10.50 4.00
C ASP A 128 -0.99 -10.14 3.83
N THR A 129 -1.29 -8.87 3.61
CA THR A 129 -2.65 -8.36 3.36
C THR A 129 -3.16 -8.85 2.02
N VAL A 130 -2.42 -8.54 0.95
CA VAL A 130 -2.78 -8.94 -0.42
C VAL A 130 -2.89 -10.46 -0.51
N LYS A 131 -1.93 -11.18 0.07
CA LYS A 131 -1.97 -12.64 0.13
C LYS A 131 -3.21 -13.18 0.86
N ARG A 132 -3.57 -12.64 2.02
CA ARG A 132 -4.77 -13.07 2.76
C ARG A 132 -6.07 -12.79 1.99
N ALA A 133 -6.16 -11.68 1.27
CA ALA A 133 -7.32 -11.38 0.43
C ALA A 133 -7.47 -12.40 -0.70
N LEU A 134 -6.36 -12.77 -1.32
CA LEU A 134 -6.33 -13.74 -2.41
C LEU A 134 -6.57 -15.17 -1.91
N ASP A 135 -6.06 -15.54 -0.74
CA ASP A 135 -6.42 -16.79 -0.06
C ASP A 135 -7.94 -16.90 0.15
N LYS A 136 -8.57 -15.83 0.66
CA LYS A 136 -10.03 -15.81 0.85
C LYS A 136 -10.79 -16.03 -0.46
N HIS A 137 -10.37 -15.38 -1.53
CA HIS A 137 -11.02 -15.53 -2.82
C HIS A 137 -10.78 -16.93 -3.43
N TYR A 138 -9.53 -17.31 -3.63
CA TYR A 138 -9.17 -18.50 -4.41
C TYR A 138 -9.12 -19.80 -3.61
N THR A 139 -8.82 -19.74 -2.31
CA THR A 139 -8.76 -20.93 -1.45
C THR A 139 -10.10 -21.16 -0.75
N ASN A 140 -10.75 -20.10 -0.25
CA ASN A 140 -12.02 -20.23 0.47
C ASN A 140 -13.25 -20.08 -0.43
N GLY A 141 -13.09 -19.60 -1.67
CA GLY A 141 -14.20 -19.39 -2.60
C GLY A 141 -15.09 -18.19 -2.27
N GLU A 142 -14.58 -17.22 -1.49
CA GLU A 142 -15.32 -16.01 -1.14
C GLU A 142 -15.40 -15.05 -2.33
N SER A 143 -16.51 -14.32 -2.48
CA SER A 143 -16.67 -13.33 -3.57
C SER A 143 -15.69 -12.17 -3.38
N PRO A 144 -14.98 -11.71 -4.43
CA PRO A 144 -14.02 -10.60 -4.32
C PRO A 144 -14.68 -9.27 -3.94
N GLU A 145 -15.97 -9.09 -4.22
CA GLU A 145 -16.77 -7.92 -3.78
C GLU A 145 -17.04 -7.91 -2.28
N ASP A 146 -17.04 -9.09 -1.65
CA ASP A 146 -17.29 -9.29 -0.22
C ASP A 146 -16.00 -9.30 0.61
N ILE A 147 -14.83 -9.29 -0.03
CA ILE A 147 -13.52 -9.27 0.63
C ILE A 147 -13.04 -7.82 0.68
N TRP A 148 -12.87 -7.31 1.89
CA TRP A 148 -12.46 -5.94 2.16
C TRP A 148 -11.08 -5.89 2.81
N ILE A 149 -10.33 -4.85 2.46
CA ILE A 149 -9.04 -4.50 3.06
C ILE A 149 -9.23 -3.15 3.75
N ALA A 150 -9.07 -3.11 5.06
CA ALA A 150 -9.02 -1.88 5.84
C ALA A 150 -7.57 -1.46 6.12
N PHE A 151 -7.28 -0.17 5.98
CA PHE A 151 -6.08 0.49 6.47
C PHE A 151 -6.40 1.20 7.79
N ILE A 152 -5.57 0.97 8.79
CA ILE A 152 -5.84 1.34 10.19
C ILE A 152 -4.63 2.13 10.69
N GLU A 153 -4.79 3.40 11.02
CA GLU A 153 -3.73 4.25 11.55
C GLU A 153 -3.91 4.47 13.04
N THR A 154 -2.86 4.18 13.81
CA THR A 154 -2.85 4.43 15.24
C THR A 154 -2.01 5.67 15.56
N PRO A 155 -2.48 6.56 16.46
CA PRO A 155 -1.81 7.82 16.78
C PRO A 155 -0.51 7.64 17.59
N THR A 156 -0.29 6.43 18.13
CA THR A 156 0.92 6.05 18.84
C THR A 156 1.39 4.68 18.36
N LYS A 157 2.67 4.36 18.61
CA LYS A 157 3.24 3.04 18.25
C LYS A 157 2.62 1.87 19.02
N THR A 158 2.13 2.14 20.23
CA THR A 158 1.55 1.14 21.14
C THR A 158 0.31 1.74 21.80
N PRO A 159 -0.79 1.89 21.06
CA PRO A 159 -2.02 2.41 21.63
C PRO A 159 -2.56 1.41 22.67
N PRO A 160 -3.27 1.90 23.71
CA PRO A 160 -3.89 1.02 24.69
C PRO A 160 -4.79 -0.03 24.01
N GLY A 161 -4.69 -1.28 24.44
CA GLY A 161 -5.47 -2.38 23.88
C GLY A 161 -4.94 -2.93 22.55
N VAL A 162 -3.74 -2.53 22.12
CA VAL A 162 -3.06 -3.10 20.94
C VAL A 162 -1.75 -3.76 21.35
N HIS A 163 -1.59 -5.02 20.94
CA HIS A 163 -0.50 -5.88 21.40
C HIS A 163 0.22 -6.53 20.23
N ALA A 164 1.55 -6.61 20.30
CA ALA A 164 2.32 -7.39 19.34
C ALA A 164 2.10 -8.90 19.62
N ALA A 165 1.55 -9.63 18.65
CA ALA A 165 1.22 -11.05 18.82
C ALA A 165 2.45 -11.92 19.09
N ASN A 166 3.63 -11.51 18.59
CA ASN A 166 4.89 -12.18 18.89
C ASN A 166 5.23 -12.18 20.39
N GLY A 167 4.94 -11.09 21.11
CA GLY A 167 5.13 -10.99 22.56
C GLY A 167 4.23 -11.98 23.29
N LEU A 168 2.93 -11.92 23.00
CA LEU A 168 1.92 -12.84 23.57
C LEU A 168 2.23 -14.31 23.27
N ALA A 169 2.75 -14.62 22.08
CA ALA A 169 3.16 -15.97 21.70
C ALA A 169 4.36 -16.47 22.50
N LYS A 170 5.36 -15.61 22.78
CA LYS A 170 6.51 -15.95 23.63
C LYS A 170 6.05 -16.23 25.06
N GLU A 171 5.22 -15.36 25.61
CA GLU A 171 4.70 -15.48 26.97
C GLU A 171 3.78 -16.70 27.14
N SER A 172 3.01 -17.02 26.11
CA SER A 172 2.17 -18.23 26.06
C SER A 172 2.94 -19.52 25.77
N GLY A 173 4.27 -19.47 25.58
CA GLY A 173 5.10 -20.65 25.36
C GLY A 173 4.94 -21.31 23.99
N PHE A 174 4.53 -20.57 22.95
CA PHE A 174 4.44 -21.14 21.60
C PHE A 174 5.83 -21.50 21.07
N PRO A 175 6.00 -22.66 20.39
CA PRO A 175 7.30 -23.13 19.93
C PRO A 175 7.91 -22.28 18.80
N ARG A 176 7.09 -21.50 18.10
CA ARG A 176 7.51 -20.66 16.96
C ARG A 176 6.83 -19.28 17.04
N PRO A 177 7.19 -18.44 18.01
CA PRO A 177 6.56 -17.13 18.19
C PRO A 177 6.82 -16.20 17.01
N ASN A 178 7.91 -16.41 16.27
CA ASN A 178 8.27 -15.61 15.09
C ASN A 178 7.28 -15.76 13.93
N LEU A 179 6.34 -16.72 13.97
CA LEU A 179 5.23 -16.76 13.02
C LEU A 179 4.25 -15.58 13.18
N PHE A 180 4.30 -14.91 14.33
CA PHE A 180 3.42 -13.80 14.70
C PHE A 180 4.15 -12.44 14.69
N CYS A 181 5.34 -12.33 14.08
CA CYS A 181 6.15 -11.10 14.11
C CYS A 181 5.52 -9.91 13.37
N HIS A 182 4.55 -10.19 12.50
CA HIS A 182 3.84 -9.21 11.68
C HIS A 182 2.34 -9.19 11.96
N GLU A 183 1.96 -9.75 13.11
CA GLU A 183 0.58 -9.76 13.59
C GLU A 183 0.49 -8.90 14.85
N TYR A 184 -0.51 -8.04 14.87
CA TYR A 184 -0.89 -7.24 16.02
C TYR A 184 -2.35 -7.51 16.34
N ILE A 185 -2.68 -7.41 17.63
CA ILE A 185 -4.00 -7.76 18.13
C ILE A 185 -4.62 -6.55 18.80
N PHE A 186 -5.81 -6.18 18.36
CA PHE A 186 -6.69 -5.24 19.02
C PHE A 186 -7.63 -5.98 19.97
N GLU A 187 -7.80 -5.46 21.17
CA GLU A 187 -8.86 -5.89 22.08
C GLU A 187 -10.23 -5.37 21.60
N TRP A 188 -11.20 -6.27 21.54
CA TRP A 188 -12.63 -6.04 21.28
C TRP A 188 -13.04 -5.44 19.94
N ALA A 189 -12.36 -4.42 19.45
CA ALA A 189 -12.68 -3.77 18.19
C ALA A 189 -11.51 -2.92 17.72
N ILE A 190 -11.45 -2.69 16.41
CA ILE A 190 -10.69 -1.59 15.84
C ILE A 190 -11.60 -0.35 15.91
N PRO A 191 -11.22 0.72 16.63
CA PRO A 191 -11.98 1.96 16.65
C PRO A 191 -12.19 2.52 15.25
N GLU A 192 -13.40 3.00 14.95
CA GLU A 192 -13.76 3.50 13.61
C GLU A 192 -12.90 4.71 13.23
N GLU A 193 -12.55 5.55 14.20
CA GLU A 193 -11.67 6.69 14.03
C GLU A 193 -10.24 6.33 13.61
N TYR A 194 -9.83 5.06 13.76
CA TYR A 194 -8.53 4.58 13.29
C TYR A 194 -8.60 4.06 11.85
N VAL A 195 -9.79 3.82 11.29
CA VAL A 195 -9.93 3.30 9.92
C VAL A 195 -9.76 4.45 8.92
N LEU A 196 -8.60 4.50 8.27
CA LEU A 196 -8.30 5.52 7.27
C LEU A 196 -9.06 5.28 5.96
N HIS A 197 -9.06 4.03 5.52
CA HIS A 197 -9.53 3.67 4.19
C HIS A 197 -9.93 2.19 4.13
N THR A 198 -10.94 1.89 3.31
CA THR A 198 -11.36 0.53 2.98
C THR A 198 -11.49 0.38 1.47
N VAL A 199 -11.07 -0.78 0.95
CA VAL A 199 -11.19 -1.12 -0.47
C VAL A 199 -11.51 -2.59 -0.62
N SER A 200 -12.39 -2.94 -1.57
CA SER A 200 -12.70 -4.33 -1.86
C SER A 200 -11.65 -4.97 -2.77
N LEU A 201 -11.49 -6.29 -2.70
CA LEU A 201 -10.60 -7.01 -3.59
C LEU A 201 -11.04 -6.85 -5.05
N GLN A 202 -12.35 -6.81 -5.33
CA GLN A 202 -12.88 -6.56 -6.67
C GLN A 202 -12.35 -5.24 -7.25
N ILE A 203 -12.38 -4.15 -6.48
CA ILE A 203 -11.87 -2.85 -6.93
C ILE A 203 -10.36 -2.93 -7.25
N LEU A 204 -9.57 -3.65 -6.44
CA LEU A 204 -8.15 -3.84 -6.73
C LEU A 204 -7.94 -4.61 -8.05
N MET A 205 -8.74 -5.65 -8.29
CA MET A 205 -8.70 -6.44 -9.53
C MET A 205 -9.10 -5.58 -10.74
N ASP A 206 -10.16 -4.78 -10.62
CA ASP A 206 -10.62 -3.86 -11.67
C ASP A 206 -9.57 -2.79 -11.99
N ARG A 207 -8.76 -2.40 -11.00
CA ARG A 207 -7.63 -1.47 -11.16
C ARG A 207 -6.35 -2.14 -11.68
N GLY A 208 -6.37 -3.44 -11.94
CA GLY A 208 -5.26 -4.17 -12.56
C GLY A 208 -4.34 -4.87 -11.57
N LEU A 209 -4.81 -5.22 -10.37
CA LEU A 209 -4.13 -6.21 -9.53
C LEU A 209 -4.12 -7.57 -10.24
N ASP A 210 -3.07 -7.81 -11.03
CA ASP A 210 -2.89 -9.04 -11.79
C ASP A 210 -2.46 -10.18 -10.88
N TRP A 211 -3.44 -10.95 -10.43
CA TRP A 211 -3.21 -12.12 -9.59
C TRP A 211 -2.60 -13.30 -10.33
N GLU A 212 -2.86 -13.46 -11.62
CA GLU A 212 -2.39 -14.64 -12.36
C GLU A 212 -0.87 -14.75 -12.28
N LYS A 213 -0.21 -13.58 -12.34
CA LYS A 213 1.22 -13.40 -12.10
C LYS A 213 1.70 -13.96 -10.76
N TYR A 214 0.89 -13.90 -9.71
CA TYR A 214 1.22 -14.29 -8.35
C TYR A 214 0.58 -15.62 -7.93
N SER A 215 0.24 -16.46 -8.91
CA SER A 215 -0.40 -17.75 -8.70
C SER A 215 0.37 -18.86 -9.42
N THR A 216 0.32 -20.08 -8.89
CA THR A 216 0.81 -21.27 -9.60
C THR A 216 -0.32 -22.29 -9.62
N GLN A 217 -0.71 -22.75 -10.81
CA GLN A 217 -1.75 -23.77 -10.99
C GLN A 217 -3.08 -23.40 -10.28
N ASN A 218 -3.53 -22.15 -10.42
CA ASN A 218 -4.74 -21.60 -9.77
C ASN A 218 -4.70 -21.60 -8.24
N ARG A 219 -3.51 -21.67 -7.63
CA ARG A 219 -3.34 -21.53 -6.18
C ARG A 219 -2.52 -20.30 -5.82
N PRO A 220 -2.89 -19.62 -4.72
CA PRO A 220 -2.04 -18.62 -4.11
C PRO A 220 -0.62 -19.07 -3.83
N LEU A 221 0.34 -18.26 -4.25
CA LEU A 221 1.71 -18.38 -3.80
C LEU A 221 1.77 -18.24 -2.28
N SER A 222 2.71 -18.96 -1.66
CA SER A 222 3.00 -18.71 -0.25
C SER A 222 3.49 -17.28 -0.08
N THR A 223 3.31 -16.68 1.11
CA THR A 223 3.88 -15.36 1.41
C THR A 223 5.37 -15.31 1.09
N LYS A 224 6.11 -16.40 1.36
CA LYS A 224 7.53 -16.49 1.05
C LYS A 224 7.75 -16.35 -0.46
N ASP A 225 7.05 -17.14 -1.27
CA ASP A 225 7.24 -17.15 -2.73
C ASP A 225 6.80 -15.83 -3.37
N LEU A 226 5.71 -15.24 -2.88
CA LEU A 226 5.24 -13.93 -3.31
C LEU A 226 6.32 -12.85 -3.09
N ARG A 227 6.97 -12.85 -1.92
CA ARG A 227 8.10 -11.94 -1.65
C ARG A 227 9.27 -12.19 -2.59
N HIS A 228 9.61 -13.45 -2.86
CA HIS A 228 10.73 -13.79 -3.75
C HIS A 228 10.45 -13.29 -5.17
N GLN A 229 9.23 -13.49 -5.65
CA GLN A 229 8.84 -13.05 -6.98
C GLN A 229 8.87 -11.52 -7.11
N ILE A 230 8.27 -10.80 -6.17
CA ILE A 230 8.30 -9.33 -6.17
C ILE A 230 9.75 -8.84 -6.04
N ALA A 231 10.55 -9.43 -5.15
CA ALA A 231 11.97 -9.10 -5.03
C ALA A 231 12.75 -9.31 -6.34
N ASN A 232 12.48 -10.39 -7.10
CA ASN A 232 13.08 -10.60 -8.42
C ASN A 232 12.69 -9.47 -9.40
N GLU A 233 11.45 -9.00 -9.37
CA GLU A 233 10.99 -7.92 -10.24
C GLU A 233 11.62 -6.57 -9.88
N LEU A 234 11.68 -6.24 -8.58
CA LEU A 234 12.34 -5.03 -8.11
C LEU A 234 13.82 -5.06 -8.47
N GLN A 235 14.48 -6.21 -8.29
CA GLN A 235 15.89 -6.37 -8.63
C GLN A 235 16.14 -6.29 -10.13
N HIS A 236 15.31 -6.94 -10.94
CA HIS A 236 15.40 -6.87 -12.39
C HIS A 236 15.24 -5.42 -12.87
N THR A 237 14.27 -4.69 -12.31
CA THR A 237 14.05 -3.28 -12.62
C THR A 237 15.26 -2.42 -12.23
N SER A 238 15.82 -2.64 -11.03
CA SER A 238 17.04 -1.97 -10.55
C SER A 238 18.24 -2.19 -11.49
N SER A 239 18.45 -3.44 -11.94
CA SER A 239 19.61 -3.82 -12.76
C SER A 239 19.50 -3.41 -14.23
N VAL A 240 18.29 -3.33 -14.79
CA VAL A 240 18.05 -3.00 -16.20
C VAL A 240 17.80 -1.51 -16.41
N CYS A 241 17.17 -0.87 -15.43
CA CYS A 241 16.73 0.52 -15.52
C CYS A 241 17.45 1.36 -14.44
N SER A 242 16.74 1.76 -13.39
CA SER A 242 17.29 2.54 -12.29
C SER A 242 16.51 2.35 -10.98
N SER A 243 17.07 2.82 -9.87
CA SER A 243 16.38 2.99 -8.57
C SER A 243 15.11 3.82 -8.68
N TRP A 244 15.11 4.84 -9.55
CA TRP A 244 13.93 5.65 -9.82
C TRP A 244 12.80 4.82 -10.44
N ASP A 245 13.11 3.92 -11.38
CA ASP A 245 12.12 3.01 -11.97
C ASP A 245 11.57 2.00 -10.95
N VAL A 246 12.39 1.58 -9.98
CA VAL A 246 11.91 0.77 -8.84
C VAL A 246 10.86 1.57 -8.05
N GLY A 247 11.11 2.85 -7.79
CA GLY A 247 10.14 3.76 -7.15
C GLY A 247 8.82 3.83 -7.92
N ILE A 248 8.87 3.97 -9.25
CA ILE A 248 7.69 3.99 -10.12
C ILE A 248 6.89 2.68 -10.02
N VAL A 249 7.56 1.53 -10.00
CA VAL A 249 6.92 0.21 -9.84
C VAL A 249 6.19 0.10 -8.51
N LEU A 250 6.84 0.50 -7.40
CA LEU A 250 6.26 0.47 -6.06
C LEU A 250 5.06 1.39 -5.95
N ALA A 251 5.18 2.62 -6.44
CA ALA A 251 4.09 3.58 -6.49
C ALA A 251 2.92 3.03 -7.30
N SER A 252 3.17 2.49 -8.51
CA SER A 252 2.12 1.92 -9.37
C SER A 252 1.30 0.83 -8.67
N PHE A 253 1.95 -0.02 -7.88
CA PHE A 253 1.26 -0.98 -7.03
C PHE A 253 0.41 -0.30 -5.94
N ALA A 254 0.97 0.70 -5.26
CA ALA A 254 0.23 1.46 -4.25
C ALA A 254 -1.03 2.12 -4.83
N ARG A 255 -0.97 2.60 -6.08
CA ARG A 255 -2.10 3.26 -6.75
C ARG A 255 -3.35 2.39 -6.88
N LEU A 256 -3.19 1.06 -6.89
CA LEU A 256 -4.33 0.14 -6.96
C LEU A 256 -5.29 0.35 -5.78
N PHE A 257 -4.78 0.75 -4.61
CA PHE A 257 -5.58 0.93 -3.40
C PHE A 257 -6.40 2.24 -3.40
N GLY A 258 -6.12 3.20 -4.29
CA GLY A 258 -6.88 4.45 -4.43
C GLY A 258 -6.32 5.63 -3.62
N ALA A 259 -6.68 6.86 -3.98
CA ALA A 259 -6.05 8.09 -3.45
C ALA A 259 -6.19 8.28 -1.93
N ARG A 260 -7.24 7.74 -1.32
CA ARG A 260 -7.46 7.79 0.14
C ARG A 260 -6.62 6.79 0.93
N ALA A 261 -6.02 5.80 0.27
CA ALA A 261 -5.12 4.85 0.92
C ALA A 261 -3.81 5.55 1.31
N PRO A 262 -3.05 5.03 2.30
CA PRO A 262 -1.75 5.59 2.65
C PRO A 262 -0.68 5.19 1.62
N LEU A 263 -0.74 5.77 0.43
CA LEU A 263 -0.01 5.34 -0.77
C LEU A 263 1.50 5.25 -0.58
N SER A 264 2.13 6.29 0.01
CA SER A 264 3.57 6.26 0.30
C SER A 264 3.92 5.10 1.23
N TRP A 265 3.14 4.91 2.31
CA TRP A 265 3.35 3.77 3.22
C TRP A 265 3.23 2.44 2.49
N ILE A 266 2.24 2.26 1.62
CA ILE A 266 2.06 1.03 0.84
C ILE A 266 3.29 0.75 -0.03
N ALA A 267 3.78 1.75 -0.76
CA ALA A 267 4.94 1.61 -1.63
C ALA A 267 6.20 1.22 -0.84
N TYR A 268 6.51 1.94 0.24
CA TYR A 268 7.69 1.64 1.07
C TYR A 268 7.55 0.33 1.83
N GLN A 269 6.36 0.02 2.36
CA GLN A 269 6.14 -1.22 3.07
C GLN A 269 6.27 -2.42 2.13
N LEU A 270 5.83 -2.32 0.87
CA LEU A 270 6.06 -3.36 -0.12
C LEU A 270 7.55 -3.58 -0.38
N PHE A 271 8.33 -2.50 -0.50
CA PHE A 271 9.78 -2.58 -0.64
C PHE A 271 10.41 -3.30 0.55
N TYR A 272 10.14 -2.87 1.78
CA TYR A 272 10.70 -3.49 2.99
C TYR A 272 10.17 -4.90 3.27
N ASP A 273 8.97 -5.23 2.78
CA ASP A 273 8.47 -6.60 2.79
C ASP A 273 9.35 -7.52 1.92
N CYS A 274 10.00 -6.99 0.89
CA CYS A 274 10.76 -7.75 -0.10
C CYS A 274 12.28 -7.57 0.00
N VAL A 275 12.75 -6.51 0.66
CA VAL A 275 14.16 -6.11 0.73
C VAL A 275 14.54 -5.77 2.16
N TRP A 276 15.58 -6.42 2.66
CA TRP A 276 16.20 -6.10 3.94
C TRP A 276 17.37 -5.13 3.72
N THR A 277 17.49 -4.10 4.55
CA THR A 277 18.56 -3.10 4.44
C THR A 277 19.49 -3.20 5.63
N GLU A 278 20.80 -3.26 5.37
CA GLU A 278 21.85 -3.20 6.39
C GLU A 278 22.83 -2.09 6.03
N MET A 279 22.99 -1.10 6.92
CA MET A 279 23.92 0.02 6.70
C MET A 279 25.33 -0.36 7.16
N ASP A 280 26.32 -0.15 6.30
CA ASP A 280 27.74 -0.26 6.63
C ASP A 280 28.29 1.15 6.93
N PRO A 281 28.43 1.55 8.21
CA PRO A 281 28.78 2.91 8.58
C PRO A 281 30.22 3.28 8.19
N GLU A 282 31.11 2.30 8.01
CA GLU A 282 32.50 2.55 7.65
C GLU A 282 32.63 2.88 6.17
N GLN A 283 31.87 2.16 5.34
CA GLN A 283 31.92 2.30 3.88
C GLN A 283 30.92 3.32 3.33
N GLN A 284 29.98 3.80 4.17
CA GLN A 284 28.90 4.71 3.76
C GLN A 284 28.05 4.13 2.62
N VAL A 285 27.87 2.81 2.64
CA VAL A 285 27.05 2.07 1.69
C VAL A 285 25.94 1.33 2.45
N VAL A 286 24.89 0.97 1.71
CA VAL A 286 23.78 0.18 2.21
C VAL A 286 23.78 -1.15 1.46
N ARG A 287 23.74 -2.25 2.21
CA ARG A 287 23.57 -3.60 1.67
C ARG A 287 22.09 -3.90 1.61
N LEU A 288 21.58 -4.07 0.39
CA LEU A 288 20.24 -4.54 0.11
C LEU A 288 20.30 -6.06 0.01
N LYS A 289 19.58 -6.76 0.89
CA LYS A 289 19.38 -8.21 0.82
C LYS A 289 17.95 -8.48 0.40
N PHE A 290 17.78 -8.85 -0.86
CA PHE A 290 16.49 -9.17 -1.44
C PHE A 290 15.97 -10.50 -0.90
N ALA A 291 14.65 -10.67 -0.90
CA ALA A 291 14.00 -11.90 -0.43
C ALA A 291 14.42 -13.13 -1.24
N ASN A 292 14.89 -12.95 -2.47
CA ASN A 292 15.46 -13.98 -3.34
C ASN A 292 16.93 -14.36 -2.99
N GLU A 293 17.44 -13.88 -1.87
CA GLU A 293 18.79 -14.09 -1.35
C GLU A 293 19.91 -13.36 -2.10
N ASN A 294 19.59 -12.56 -3.13
CA ASN A 294 20.56 -11.70 -3.79
C ASN A 294 20.93 -10.50 -2.91
N ILE A 295 22.19 -10.08 -3.02
CA ILE A 295 22.75 -8.97 -2.27
C ILE A 295 23.25 -7.92 -3.26
N GLU A 296 22.83 -6.68 -3.06
CA GLU A 296 23.32 -5.51 -3.80
C GLU A 296 23.91 -4.50 -2.81
N ILE A 297 24.99 -3.85 -3.21
CA ILE A 297 25.61 -2.77 -2.44
C ILE A 297 25.29 -1.49 -3.18
N VAL A 298 24.56 -0.60 -2.52
CA VAL A 298 24.12 0.68 -3.07
C VAL A 298 24.61 1.82 -2.18
N ASP A 299 24.68 3.03 -2.71
CA ASP A 299 24.90 4.23 -1.92
C ASP A 299 23.56 4.86 -1.49
N PHE A 300 23.61 6.03 -0.87
CA PHE A 300 22.41 6.77 -0.46
C PHE A 300 21.64 7.41 -1.63
N GLU A 301 22.26 7.56 -2.80
CA GLU A 301 21.61 8.13 -3.98
C GLU A 301 20.52 7.17 -4.49
N PHE A 302 20.73 5.86 -4.35
CA PHE A 302 19.70 4.84 -4.62
C PHE A 302 18.35 5.16 -3.94
N PHE A 303 18.38 5.51 -2.65
CA PHE A 303 17.14 5.82 -1.91
C PHE A 303 16.54 7.16 -2.33
N CYS A 304 17.39 8.15 -2.65
CA CYS A 304 16.90 9.43 -3.17
C CYS A 304 16.17 9.25 -4.50
N ASP A 305 16.74 8.46 -5.41
CA ASP A 305 16.13 8.15 -6.70
C ASP A 305 14.85 7.33 -6.54
N LEU A 306 14.86 6.34 -5.64
CA LEU A 306 13.68 5.54 -5.31
C LEU A 306 12.54 6.42 -4.79
N ASP A 307 12.83 7.34 -3.86
CA ASP A 307 11.87 8.30 -3.33
C ASP A 307 11.37 9.25 -4.42
N ASP A 308 12.27 9.84 -5.20
CA ASP A 308 11.93 10.74 -6.31
C ASP A 308 11.03 9.99 -7.34
N GLY A 309 11.26 8.69 -7.56
CA GLY A 309 10.41 7.82 -8.38
C GLY A 309 9.02 7.60 -7.78
N VAL A 310 8.94 7.26 -6.49
CA VAL A 310 7.66 7.12 -5.78
C VAL A 310 6.86 8.42 -5.87
N ASP A 311 7.49 9.55 -5.54
CA ASP A 311 6.84 10.86 -5.55
C ASP A 311 6.38 11.27 -6.95
N THR A 312 7.19 11.02 -7.99
CA THR A 312 6.82 11.32 -9.37
C THR A 312 5.55 10.55 -9.77
N ALA A 313 5.50 9.24 -9.49
CA ALA A 313 4.35 8.43 -9.87
C ALA A 313 3.09 8.74 -9.06
N LEU A 314 3.22 9.06 -7.76
CA LEU A 314 2.09 9.33 -6.88
C LEU A 314 1.57 10.76 -7.00
N ASN A 315 2.44 11.76 -7.17
CA ASN A 315 2.05 13.17 -7.17
C ASN A 315 1.91 13.72 -8.61
N ASP A 316 2.92 13.53 -9.46
CA ASP A 316 2.94 14.18 -10.76
C ASP A 316 2.10 13.42 -11.77
N TRP A 317 2.32 12.11 -11.87
CA TRP A 317 1.67 11.29 -12.89
C TRP A 317 0.24 10.93 -12.56
N TRP A 318 -0.09 10.76 -11.28
CA TRP A 318 -1.48 10.54 -10.89
C TRP A 318 -2.35 11.74 -11.30
N LEU A 319 -1.89 12.96 -11.00
CA LEU A 319 -2.62 14.18 -11.33
C LEU A 319 -2.60 14.50 -12.84
N ALA A 320 -1.56 14.08 -13.55
CA ALA A 320 -1.46 14.24 -15.01
C ALA A 320 -2.16 13.13 -15.81
N ASP A 321 -2.63 12.06 -15.16
CA ASP A 321 -3.30 10.94 -15.81
C ASP A 321 -4.60 11.42 -16.46
N THR A 322 -4.67 11.33 -17.79
CA THR A 322 -5.85 11.77 -18.54
C THR A 322 -7.09 10.99 -18.12
N SER A 323 -6.96 9.73 -17.72
CA SER A 323 -8.08 8.95 -17.19
C SER A 323 -8.53 9.45 -15.82
N PHE A 324 -7.61 9.93 -14.98
CA PHE A 324 -7.94 10.56 -13.71
C PHE A 324 -8.63 11.90 -13.95
N PHE A 325 -8.08 12.75 -14.81
CA PHE A 325 -8.69 14.02 -15.18
C PHE A 325 -10.11 13.82 -15.75
N LEU A 326 -10.30 12.85 -16.64
CA LEU A 326 -11.61 12.55 -17.22
C LEU A 326 -12.59 12.01 -16.17
N ARG A 327 -12.15 11.13 -15.26
CA ARG A 327 -12.98 10.65 -14.14
C ARG A 327 -13.33 11.75 -13.17
N HIS A 328 -12.36 12.55 -12.74
CA HIS A 328 -12.59 13.71 -11.89
C HIS A 328 -13.55 14.70 -12.54
N LYS A 329 -13.40 14.98 -13.85
CA LYS A 329 -14.34 15.82 -14.57
C LYS A 329 -15.74 15.22 -14.64
N ALA A 330 -15.86 13.92 -14.91
CA ALA A 330 -17.15 13.23 -14.91
C ALA A 330 -17.81 13.26 -13.53
N PHE A 331 -17.03 13.10 -12.46
CA PHE A 331 -17.48 13.24 -11.08
C PHE A 331 -17.95 14.66 -10.77
N GLU A 332 -17.20 15.68 -11.19
CA GLU A 332 -17.59 17.08 -11.02
C GLU A 332 -18.87 17.41 -11.79
N ASP A 333 -18.98 16.97 -13.04
CA ASP A 333 -20.19 17.13 -13.86
C ASP A 333 -21.39 16.42 -13.21
N TRP A 334 -21.20 15.20 -12.70
CA TRP A 334 -22.22 14.46 -11.96
C TRP A 334 -22.62 15.15 -10.65
N ARG A 335 -21.65 15.66 -9.88
CA ARG A 335 -21.88 16.37 -8.61
C ARG A 335 -22.68 17.65 -8.84
N VAL A 336 -22.36 18.40 -9.89
CA VAL A 336 -23.10 19.61 -10.29
C VAL A 336 -24.53 19.25 -10.70
N ALA A 337 -24.72 18.18 -11.49
CA ALA A 337 -26.05 17.71 -11.88
C ALA A 337 -26.91 17.31 -10.66
N MET A 338 -26.33 16.53 -9.74
CA MET A 338 -26.99 16.16 -8.48
C MET A 338 -27.39 17.40 -7.66
N LEU A 339 -26.50 18.38 -7.48
CA LEU A 339 -26.80 19.61 -6.74
C LEU A 339 -27.90 20.43 -7.42
N CYS A 340 -27.94 20.47 -8.76
CA CYS A 340 -29.01 21.14 -9.51
C CYS A 340 -30.36 20.45 -9.31
N ASP A 341 -30.40 19.11 -9.36
CA ASP A 341 -31.61 18.34 -9.06
C ASP A 341 -32.08 18.54 -7.62
N THR A 342 -31.14 18.69 -6.67
CA THR A 342 -31.45 18.95 -5.26
C THR A 342 -32.05 20.35 -5.06
N ASN A 343 -31.56 21.36 -5.78
CA ASN A 343 -32.14 22.71 -5.76
C ASN A 343 -33.55 22.72 -6.36
N ASN A 344 -33.75 22.03 -7.48
CA ASN A 344 -35.08 21.89 -8.10
C ASN A 344 -36.06 21.15 -7.18
N PHE A 345 -35.58 20.14 -6.44
CA PHE A 345 -36.37 19.44 -5.44
C PHE A 345 -36.74 20.36 -4.26
N CYS A 346 -35.79 21.13 -3.72
CA CYS A 346 -36.07 22.10 -2.65
C CYS A 346 -37.09 23.17 -3.05
N GLU A 347 -37.03 23.67 -4.29
CA GLU A 347 -38.00 24.65 -4.80
C GLU A 347 -39.42 24.07 -4.89
N SER A 348 -39.56 22.76 -5.14
CA SER A 348 -40.88 22.08 -5.18
C SER A 348 -41.48 21.76 -3.80
N TRP A 349 -40.66 21.75 -2.73
CA TRP A 349 -41.08 21.42 -1.37
C TRP A 349 -41.53 22.61 -0.54
N HIS A 350 -41.20 23.84 -0.96
CA HIS A 350 -41.62 25.06 -0.27
C HIS A 350 -43.15 25.30 -0.23
N ASP A 351 -43.95 24.47 -0.91
CA ASP A 351 -45.42 24.49 -0.84
C ASP A 351 -46.02 23.54 0.24
N VAL A 352 -45.21 22.78 0.99
CA VAL A 352 -45.69 21.86 2.03
C VAL A 352 -45.17 22.27 3.40
N ASP A 353 -45.99 23.04 4.12
CA ASP A 353 -45.69 23.62 5.45
C ASP A 353 -45.72 22.55 6.58
N VAL A 354 -44.76 21.63 6.57
CA VAL A 354 -44.63 20.58 7.61
C VAL A 354 -43.17 20.45 8.07
N GLY A 355 -42.84 21.10 9.20
CA GLY A 355 -41.75 20.73 10.13
C GLY A 355 -40.49 20.10 9.54
N ASP A 356 -39.82 20.81 8.62
CA ASP A 356 -38.94 20.25 7.59
C ASP A 356 -37.43 20.18 7.94
N THR A 357 -37.06 20.36 9.21
CA THR A 357 -35.64 20.41 9.59
C THR A 357 -34.98 19.03 9.61
N VAL A 358 -35.73 17.97 9.95
CA VAL A 358 -35.19 16.60 10.07
C VAL A 358 -35.03 15.93 8.71
N GLY A 359 -35.95 16.18 7.76
CA GLY A 359 -35.88 15.64 6.41
C GLY A 359 -34.68 16.16 5.62
N LYS A 360 -34.39 17.46 5.76
CA LYS A 360 -33.24 18.11 5.12
C LYS A 360 -31.89 17.56 5.62
N ILE A 361 -31.74 17.34 6.92
CA ILE A 361 -30.49 16.79 7.50
C ILE A 361 -30.23 15.36 6.99
N LEU A 362 -31.25 14.50 6.98
CA LEU A 362 -31.11 13.11 6.50
C LEU A 362 -30.76 13.05 5.01
N TRP A 363 -31.31 13.96 4.19
CA TRP A 363 -30.99 14.05 2.76
C TRP A 363 -29.57 14.57 2.51
N ASP A 364 -29.12 15.61 3.22
CA ASP A 364 -27.76 16.13 3.10
C ASP A 364 -26.72 15.06 3.49
N GLU A 365 -26.99 14.28 4.54
CA GLU A 365 -26.14 13.14 4.95
C GLU A 365 -26.10 12.03 3.89
N ALA A 366 -27.25 11.67 3.31
CA ALA A 366 -27.33 10.65 2.25
C ALA A 366 -26.64 11.10 0.94
N LEU A 367 -26.77 12.38 0.58
CA LEU A 367 -26.10 12.96 -0.58
C LEU A 367 -24.59 12.97 -0.38
N LYS A 368 -24.12 13.39 0.80
CA LYS A 368 -22.69 13.36 1.13
C LYS A 368 -22.12 11.94 1.09
N ALA A 369 -22.84 10.97 1.62
CA ALA A 369 -22.44 9.55 1.55
C ALA A 369 -22.38 9.02 0.10
N THR A 370 -23.30 9.46 -0.76
CA THR A 370 -23.34 9.07 -2.19
C THR A 370 -22.16 9.68 -2.96
N ILE A 371 -21.87 10.97 -2.71
CA ILE A 371 -20.71 11.67 -3.29
C ILE A 371 -19.40 11.01 -2.82
N GLU A 372 -19.29 10.66 -1.55
CA GLU A 372 -18.13 9.97 -1.00
C GLU A 372 -17.96 8.56 -1.59
N ALA A 373 -19.05 7.81 -1.78
CA ALA A 373 -19.02 6.47 -2.39
C ALA A 373 -18.56 6.54 -3.86
N GLU A 374 -19.05 7.50 -4.62
CA GLU A 374 -18.68 7.69 -6.03
C GLU A 374 -17.22 8.16 -6.18
N ALA A 375 -16.77 9.06 -5.29
CA ALA A 375 -15.37 9.46 -5.22
C ALA A 375 -14.46 8.25 -4.94
N VAL A 376 -14.81 7.39 -3.98
CA VAL A 376 -14.07 6.17 -3.66
C VAL A 376 -14.00 5.20 -4.84
N MET A 377 -15.11 5.04 -5.58
CA MET A 377 -15.15 4.23 -6.81
C MET A 377 -14.17 4.77 -7.86
N MET A 378 -14.18 6.08 -8.07
CA MET A 378 -13.25 6.75 -9.00
C MET A 378 -11.80 6.80 -8.51
N GLY A 379 -11.56 6.45 -7.25
CA GLY A 379 -10.24 6.46 -6.63
C GLY A 379 -9.80 7.86 -6.20
N LEU A 380 -10.76 8.75 -5.92
CA LEU A 380 -10.60 10.12 -5.41
C LEU A 380 -10.63 10.17 -3.88
#